data_AF-A0A8J5QYI6-F1
#
_entry.id   AF-A0A8J5QYI6-F1
#
_cell.length_a   1.000
_cell.length_b   1.000
_cell.length_c   1.000
_cell.angle_alpha   90.00
_cell.angle_beta   90.00
_cell.angle_gamma   90.00
#
_symmetry.space_group_name_H-M   'P 1'
#
loop_
_entity.id
_entity.type
_entity.pdbx_description
1 polymer ?
#
loop_
_entity_poly.entity_id
_entity_poly.type
_entity_poly.pdbx_seq_one_letter_code
_entity_poly.pdbx_strand_id
1 'polypeptide(L)'
;MQKQLTLVLFLFATVTVITVIDSIEAAPFSPERQLYLDQLEDDPQSFYELIAQYNKLKELENKRAYGLDFGLSRGFSGSQTAKHLMGMAAANYANGPGRRRRSEQA
;
A
#
# COMPACT_ATOMS: atom_id res chain seq x y z
N MET A 1 14.87 41.88 -21.22
CA MET A 1 15.77 41.04 -20.38
C MET A 1 15.02 40.00 -19.54
N GLN A 2 13.88 40.34 -18.92
CA GLN A 2 13.11 39.39 -18.09
C GLN A 2 12.65 38.11 -18.83
N LYS A 3 12.17 38.21 -20.08
CA LYS A 3 11.72 37.04 -20.86
C LYS A 3 12.84 36.04 -21.19
N GLN A 4 14.07 36.53 -21.36
CA GLN A 4 15.24 35.69 -21.61
C GLN A 4 15.67 34.97 -20.33
N LEU A 5 15.61 35.68 -19.19
CA LEU A 5 15.91 35.11 -17.88
C LEU A 5 14.91 34.01 -17.49
N THR A 6 13.60 34.20 -17.75
CA THR A 6 12.58 33.19 -17.48
C THR A 6 12.74 31.95 -18.35
N LEU A 7 13.17 32.12 -19.61
CA LEU A 7 13.40 31.00 -20.53
C LEU A 7 14.60 30.16 -20.08
N VAL A 8 15.69 30.79 -19.67
CA VAL A 8 16.87 30.10 -19.13
C VAL A 8 16.55 29.34 -17.84
N LEU A 9 15.80 29.95 -16.92
CA LEU A 9 15.36 29.29 -15.69
C LEU A 9 14.45 28.09 -15.96
N PHE A 10 13.54 28.21 -16.93
CA PHE A 10 12.67 27.11 -17.32
C PHE A 10 13.48 25.95 -17.93
N LEU A 11 14.45 26.25 -18.79
CA LEU A 11 15.32 25.24 -19.39
C LEU A 11 16.17 24.53 -18.33
N PHE A 12 16.74 25.29 -17.39
CA PHE A 12 17.48 24.72 -16.27
C PHE A 12 16.59 23.82 -15.40
N ALA A 13 15.37 24.26 -15.07
CA ALA A 13 14.41 23.46 -14.32
C ALA A 13 14.07 22.16 -15.06
N THR A 14 13.83 22.20 -16.37
CA THR A 14 13.54 20.97 -17.14
C THR A 14 14.71 19.99 -17.15
N VAL A 15 15.95 20.48 -17.27
CA VAL A 15 17.14 19.63 -17.22
C VAL A 15 17.28 18.98 -15.84
N THR A 16 17.09 19.75 -14.76
CA THR A 16 17.15 19.19 -13.40
C THR A 16 16.10 18.11 -13.15
N VAL A 17 14.87 18.31 -13.64
CA VAL A 17 13.80 17.32 -13.50
C VAL A 17 14.14 16.02 -14.23
N ILE A 18 14.65 16.11 -15.46
CA ILE A 18 15.06 14.94 -16.25
C ILE A 18 16.17 14.16 -15.51
N THR A 19 17.20 14.83 -15.00
CA THR A 19 18.29 14.16 -14.27
C THR A 19 17.85 13.48 -12.98
N VAL A 20 16.81 14.00 -12.32
CA VAL A 20 16.27 13.41 -11.10
C VAL A 20 15.45 12.16 -11.42
N ILE A 21 14.68 12.17 -12.51
CA ILE A 21 13.89 11.02 -12.94
C ILE A 21 14.81 9.83 -13.29
N ASP A 22 15.87 10.07 -14.05
CA ASP A 22 16.84 9.02 -14.42
C ASP A 22 17.54 8.41 -13.19
N SER A 23 17.77 9.22 -12.16
CA SER A 23 18.39 8.77 -10.90
C SER A 23 17.48 7.86 -10.07
N ILE A 24 16.16 7.96 -10.23
CA ILE A 24 15.19 7.10 -9.53
C ILE A 24 15.14 5.71 -10.15
N GLU A 25 15.23 5.62 -11.49
CA GLU A 25 15.20 4.36 -12.22
C GLU A 25 16.54 3.60 -12.16
N ALA A 26 17.66 4.34 -12.09
CA ALA A 26 19.00 3.79 -11.96
C ALA A 26 19.44 3.53 -10.51
N ALA A 27 18.57 3.71 -9.51
CA ALA A 27 18.92 3.43 -8.12
C ALA A 27 19.31 1.95 -7.98
N PRO A 28 20.60 1.63 -7.74
CA PRO A 28 21.02 0.24 -7.67
C PRO A 28 20.34 -0.43 -6.47
N PHE A 29 19.92 -1.67 -6.65
CA PHE A 29 19.54 -2.50 -5.51
C PHE A 29 20.69 -2.52 -4.50
N SER A 30 20.36 -2.61 -3.21
CA SER A 30 21.38 -2.67 -2.17
C SER A 30 22.43 -3.74 -2.52
N PRO A 31 23.73 -3.47 -2.30
CA PRO A 31 24.80 -4.38 -2.72
C PRO A 31 24.63 -5.78 -2.12
N GLU A 32 24.07 -5.89 -0.91
CA GLU A 32 23.69 -7.17 -0.31
C GLU A 32 22.63 -7.94 -1.10
N ARG A 33 21.63 -7.24 -1.65
CA ARG A 33 20.59 -7.86 -2.46
C ARG A 33 21.15 -8.33 -3.80
N GLN A 34 22.10 -7.60 -4.38
CA GLN A 34 22.75 -8.01 -5.62
C GLN A 34 23.56 -9.30 -5.43
N LEU A 35 24.40 -9.36 -4.38
CA LEU A 35 25.15 -10.56 -4.03
C LEU A 35 24.24 -11.76 -3.74
N TYR A 36 23.10 -11.53 -3.10
CA TYR A 36 22.11 -12.56 -2.85
C TYR A 36 21.49 -13.10 -4.15
N LEU A 37 21.14 -12.21 -5.09
CA LEU A 37 20.58 -12.61 -6.38
C LEU A 37 21.60 -13.34 -7.26
N ASP A 38 22.86 -12.91 -7.25
CA ASP A 38 23.98 -13.55 -7.94
C ASP A 38 24.21 -14.97 -7.38
N GLN A 39 24.22 -15.11 -6.06
CA GLN A 39 24.30 -16.42 -5.40
C GLN A 39 23.09 -17.33 -5.70
N LEU A 40 21.91 -16.74 -5.92
CA LEU A 40 20.71 -17.47 -6.34
C LEU A 40 20.77 -17.96 -7.79
N GLU A 41 21.52 -17.25 -8.64
CA GLU A 41 21.73 -17.63 -10.03
C GLU A 41 22.67 -18.85 -10.13
N ASP A 42 23.67 -18.91 -9.24
CA ASP A 42 24.60 -20.03 -9.10
C ASP A 42 23.97 -21.28 -8.46
N ASP A 43 23.02 -21.12 -7.53
CA ASP A 43 22.30 -22.22 -6.89
C ASP A 43 20.77 -22.17 -7.11
N PRO A 44 20.26 -22.87 -8.14
CA PRO A 44 18.82 -22.89 -8.43
C PRO A 44 17.99 -23.58 -7.34
N GLN A 45 18.58 -24.38 -6.45
CA GLN A 45 17.84 -25.02 -5.34
C GLN A 45 17.41 -23.98 -4.30
N SER A 46 18.30 -23.04 -3.96
CA SER A 46 18.01 -21.92 -3.07
C SER A 46 16.85 -21.04 -3.57
N PHE A 47 16.73 -20.88 -4.89
CA PHE A 47 15.61 -20.17 -5.52
C PHE A 47 14.26 -20.88 -5.27
N TYR A 48 14.20 -22.20 -5.40
CA TYR A 48 12.99 -22.97 -5.12
C TYR A 48 12.59 -22.90 -3.64
N GLU A 49 13.56 -22.89 -2.72
CA GLU A 49 13.32 -22.74 -1.28
C GLU A 49 12.69 -21.37 -0.96
N LEU A 50 13.18 -20.29 -1.58
CA LEU A 50 12.58 -18.96 -1.45
C LEU A 50 11.14 -18.90 -1.94
N ILE A 51 10.85 -19.50 -3.10
CA ILE A 51 9.48 -19.58 -3.62
C ILE A 51 8.58 -20.35 -2.64
N ALA A 52 9.07 -21.46 -2.09
CA ALA A 52 8.35 -22.23 -1.10
C ALA A 52 8.08 -21.42 0.19
N GLN A 53 9.08 -20.67 0.66
CA GLN A 53 8.94 -19.79 1.82
C GLN A 53 7.94 -18.66 1.56
N TYR A 54 7.98 -18.03 0.39
CA TYR A 54 7.03 -17.00 -0.02
C TYR A 54 5.59 -17.53 -0.05
N ASN A 55 5.38 -18.71 -0.64
CA ASN A 55 4.06 -19.33 -0.70
C ASN A 55 3.52 -19.67 0.71
N LYS A 56 4.38 -20.13 1.62
CA LYS A 56 4.03 -20.37 3.02
C LYS A 56 3.62 -19.09 3.75
N LEU A 57 4.34 -17.98 3.53
CA LEU A 57 3.99 -16.69 4.11
C LEU A 57 2.65 -16.17 3.57
N LYS A 58 2.42 -16.28 2.26
CA LYS A 58 1.17 -15.92 1.62
C LYS A 58 -0.01 -16.74 2.15
N GLU A 59 0.19 -18.03 2.40
CA GLU A 59 -0.84 -18.89 3.01
C GLU A 59 -1.17 -18.46 4.45
N LEU A 60 -0.16 -18.07 5.23
CA LEU A 60 -0.34 -17.54 6.59
C LEU A 60 -1.06 -16.18 6.59
N GLU A 61 -0.74 -15.31 5.64
CA GLU A 61 -1.43 -14.03 5.46
C GLU A 61 -2.91 -14.22 5.14
N ASN A 62 -3.23 -15.11 4.19
CA ASN A 62 -4.61 -15.47 3.86
C ASN A 62 -5.36 -16.06 5.06
N LYS A 63 -4.68 -16.86 5.90
CA LYS A 63 -5.26 -17.41 7.14
C LYS A 63 -5.49 -16.34 8.23
N ARG A 64 -4.65 -15.31 8.31
CA ARG A 64 -4.79 -14.21 9.28
C ARG A 64 -5.93 -13.25 8.93
N ALA A 65 -6.22 -13.06 7.65
CA ALA A 65 -7.38 -12.27 7.20
C ALA A 65 -8.74 -12.90 7.59
N TYR A 66 -8.79 -14.21 7.80
CA TYR A 66 -10.04 -14.96 8.05
C TYR A 66 -10.40 -15.19 9.53
N GLY A 67 -9.67 -14.62 10.49
CA GLY A 67 -9.78 -15.04 11.90
C GLY A 67 -9.71 -13.96 12.97
N LEU A 68 -9.82 -12.67 12.63
CA LEU A 68 -9.85 -11.60 13.64
C LEU A 68 -11.23 -11.53 14.31
N ASP A 69 -11.55 -12.54 15.12
CA ASP A 69 -12.66 -12.48 16.09
C ASP A 69 -12.22 -11.49 17.17
N PHE A 70 -12.58 -10.21 17.01
CA PHE A 70 -12.33 -9.11 17.96
C PHE A 70 -12.95 -9.35 19.37
N GLY A 71 -13.32 -10.58 19.72
CA GLY A 71 -14.00 -10.93 20.95
C GLY A 71 -15.40 -10.33 21.06
N LEU A 72 -15.91 -9.72 19.98
CA LEU A 72 -17.23 -9.09 19.93
C LEU A 72 -18.36 -10.10 20.14
N SER A 73 -18.11 -11.35 19.80
CA SER A 73 -19.03 -12.48 20.01
C SER A 73 -18.97 -13.08 21.42
N ARG A 74 -18.01 -12.66 22.28
CA ARG A 74 -17.72 -13.31 23.56
C ARG A 74 -18.18 -12.47 24.75
N GLY A 75 -19.10 -13.04 25.53
CA GLY A 75 -19.55 -12.47 26.81
C GLY A 75 -20.35 -11.15 26.71
N PHE A 76 -20.66 -10.58 27.87
CA PHE A 76 -21.48 -9.36 27.98
C PHE A 76 -20.74 -8.12 27.45
N SER A 77 -19.46 -7.95 27.81
CA SER A 77 -18.65 -6.79 27.39
C SER A 77 -18.39 -6.78 25.86
N GLY A 78 -18.12 -7.95 25.27
CA GLY A 78 -17.94 -8.10 23.82
C GLY A 78 -19.20 -7.75 23.04
N SER A 79 -20.35 -8.27 23.47
CA SER A 79 -21.63 -8.00 22.80
C SER A 79 -22.10 -6.54 22.92
N GLN A 80 -21.74 -5.83 24.00
CA GLN A 80 -21.96 -4.39 24.10
C GLN A 80 -21.10 -3.61 23.09
N THR A 81 -19.82 -3.94 23.00
CA THR A 81 -18.92 -3.34 22.01
C THR A 81 -19.39 -3.63 20.59
N ALA A 82 -19.89 -4.84 20.33
CA ALA A 82 -20.44 -5.25 19.04
C ALA A 82 -21.64 -4.39 18.64
N LYS A 83 -22.61 -4.20 19.54
CA LYS A 83 -23.78 -3.34 19.33
C LYS A 83 -23.38 -1.88 19.13
N HIS A 84 -22.40 -1.39 19.90
CA HIS A 84 -21.90 -0.04 19.78
C HIS A 84 -21.26 0.20 18.40
N LEU A 85 -20.38 -0.70 17.95
CA LEU A 85 -19.77 -0.65 16.63
C LEU A 85 -20.81 -0.75 15.51
N MET A 86 -21.80 -1.63 15.64
CA MET A 86 -22.90 -1.76 14.68
C MET A 86 -23.71 -0.46 14.59
N GLY A 87 -24.02 0.17 15.72
CA GLY A 87 -24.71 1.46 15.77
C GLY A 87 -23.90 2.58 15.12
N MET A 88 -22.58 2.62 15.38
CA MET A 88 -21.69 3.59 14.76
C MET A 88 -21.57 3.40 13.25
N ALA A 89 -21.48 2.15 12.79
CA ALA A 89 -21.47 1.82 11.35
C ALA A 89 -22.79 2.22 10.67
N ALA A 90 -23.93 1.96 11.31
CA ALA A 90 -25.24 2.34 10.80
C ALA A 90 -25.41 3.87 10.69
N ALA A 91 -24.92 4.62 11.68
CA ALA A 91 -24.94 6.08 11.65
C ALA A 91 -24.04 6.66 10.54
N ASN A 92 -22.89 6.03 10.29
CA ASN A 92 -21.95 6.45 9.24
C ASN A 92 -22.35 5.97 7.84
N TYR A 93 -23.35 5.11 7.72
CA TYR A 93 -23.76 4.51 6.45
C TYR A 93 -24.16 5.59 5.43
N ALA A 94 -23.53 5.53 4.25
CA ALA A 94 -23.65 6.55 3.21
C ALA A 94 -25.09 6.67 2.66
N ASN A 95 -25.84 5.56 2.66
CA ASN A 95 -27.23 5.50 2.20
C ASN A 95 -28.23 5.37 3.35
N GLY A 96 -27.87 5.85 4.56
CA GLY A 96 -28.77 5.82 5.71
C GLY A 96 -30.05 6.63 5.45
N PRO A 97 -31.22 6.18 5.94
CA PRO A 97 -32.49 6.90 5.75
C PRO A 97 -32.37 8.34 6.28
N GLY A 98 -32.77 9.31 5.47
CA GLY A 98 -32.66 10.75 5.77
C GLY A 98 -31.43 11.46 5.18
N ARG A 99 -30.46 10.72 4.61
CA ARG A 99 -29.28 11.31 3.96
C ARG A 99 -29.62 11.63 2.49
N ARG A 100 -29.90 12.91 2.20
CA ARG A 100 -30.22 13.38 0.83
C ARG A 100 -29.05 13.08 -0.11
N ARG A 101 -29.33 12.45 -1.25
CA ARG A 101 -28.34 12.24 -2.30
C ARG A 101 -27.92 13.61 -2.83
N ARG A 102 -26.64 13.96 -2.71
CA ARG A 102 -26.10 15.24 -3.22
C ARG A 102 -26.35 15.44 -4.73
N SER A 103 -26.77 14.41 -5.46
CA SER A 103 -27.13 14.45 -6.88
C SER A 103 -28.51 15.02 -7.18
N GLU A 104 -29.38 15.24 -6.18
CA GLU A 104 -30.73 15.81 -6.38
C GLU A 104 -30.77 17.35 -6.21
N GLN A 105 -29.61 17.97 -5.93
CA GLN A 105 -29.41 19.42 -5.89
C GLN A 105 -28.37 19.82 -6.94
N ALA A 106 -28.68 19.60 -8.21
CA ALA A 106 -27.97 20.16 -9.35
C ALA A 106 -28.99 20.45 -10.46
#